data_AF-A0A9N9DHE4-F1
#
_entry.id   AF-A0A9N9DHE4-F1
#
_cell.length_a   1.000
_cell.length_b   1.000
_cell.length_c   1.000
_cell.angle_alpha   90.00
_cell.angle_beta   90.00
_cell.angle_gamma   90.00
#
_symmetry.space_group_name_H-M   'P 1'
#
loop_
_entity.id
_entity.type
_entity.pdbx_description
1 polymer ?
#
loop_
_entity_poly.entity_id
_entity_poly.type
_entity_poly.pdbx_seq_one_letter_code
_entity_poly.pdbx_strand_id
1 'polypeptide(L)'
;MTYKCMLADILEEKCIVVLNPERNTYIKWKLPSPQTSKPLILKKFKTNFNSYMIFQLDCTSEIIKSKIFIENTSETETRKAAAAIWNSAEESVKTEYHNLNLNIKSWFVKKQNVVILSVVSVVDCC
;
A
#
# COMPACT_ATOMS: atom_id res chain seq x y z
N MET A 1 14.11 10.58 14.24
CA MET A 1 12.76 10.83 13.71
C MET A 1 11.81 9.75 14.19
N THR A 2 10.95 10.07 15.16
CA THR A 2 9.92 9.14 15.64
C THR A 2 8.58 9.61 15.09
N TYR A 3 8.15 9.06 13.96
CA TYR A 3 6.83 9.35 13.40
C TYR A 3 5.74 8.73 14.28
N LYS A 4 4.53 9.29 14.24
CA LYS A 4 3.33 8.58 14.74
C LYS A 4 2.46 8.24 13.55
N CYS A 5 2.09 6.97 13.40
CA CYS A 5 1.27 6.50 12.29
C CYS A 5 0.12 5.65 12.83
N MET A 6 -1.10 6.10 12.59
CA MET A 6 -2.32 5.53 13.16
C MET A 6 -3.42 5.40 12.11
N LEU A 7 -4.35 4.51 12.39
CA LEU A 7 -5.58 4.36 11.62
C LEU A 7 -6.64 5.31 12.20
N ALA A 8 -7.33 6.05 11.35
CA ALA A 8 -8.44 6.91 11.74
C ALA A 8 -9.64 6.66 10.84
N ASP A 9 -10.82 6.49 11.45
CA ASP A 9 -12.08 6.46 10.71
C ASP A 9 -12.59 7.89 10.55
N ILE A 10 -12.52 8.41 9.31
CA ILE A 10 -12.94 9.77 8.97
C ILE A 10 -14.06 9.66 7.95
N LEU A 11 -15.27 10.11 8.30
CA LEU A 11 -16.44 10.08 7.40
C LEU A 11 -16.69 8.67 6.83
N GLU A 12 -16.61 7.65 7.69
CA GLU A 12 -16.78 6.22 7.32
C GLU A 12 -15.67 5.65 6.42
N GLU A 13 -14.59 6.40 6.18
CA GLU A 13 -13.43 5.94 5.43
C GLU A 13 -12.21 5.72 6.33
N LYS A 14 -11.62 4.52 6.22
CA LYS A 14 -10.33 4.20 6.86
C LYS A 14 -9.21 5.04 6.23
N CYS A 15 -8.65 5.93 7.04
CA CYS A 15 -7.55 6.80 6.67
C CYS A 15 -6.30 6.45 7.48
N ILE A 16 -5.13 6.54 6.83
CA ILE A 16 -3.83 6.52 7.48
C ILE A 16 -3.45 7.96 7.79
N VAL A 17 -3.13 8.23 9.06
CA VAL A 17 -2.69 9.55 9.52
C VAL A 17 -1.27 9.43 10.06
N VAL A 18 -0.37 10.26 9.54
CA VAL A 18 1.03 10.30 9.99
C VAL A 18 1.42 11.69 10.45
N LEU A 19 1.93 11.78 11.67
CA LEU A 19 2.53 12.98 12.25
C LEU A 19 4.05 12.91 12.14
N ASN A 20 4.64 13.93 11.53
CA ASN A 20 6.05 14.26 11.70
C ASN A 20 6.19 15.26 12.87
N PRO A 21 6.62 14.83 14.06
CA PRO A 21 6.66 15.72 15.23
C PRO A 21 7.71 16.82 15.09
N GLU A 22 8.78 16.62 14.31
CA GLU A 22 9.85 17.60 14.14
C GLU A 22 9.38 18.84 13.37
N ARG A 23 8.42 18.65 12.47
CA ARG A 23 7.83 19.74 11.66
C ARG A 23 6.46 20.19 12.14
N ASN A 24 5.88 19.46 13.10
CA ASN A 24 4.49 19.60 13.50
C ASN A 24 3.53 19.55 12.29
N THR A 25 3.82 18.67 11.33
CA THR A 25 3.02 18.49 10.10
C THR A 25 2.42 17.11 10.03
N TYR A 26 1.23 17.06 9.44
CA TYR A 26 0.49 15.83 9.21
C TYR A 26 0.41 15.56 7.71
N ILE A 27 0.54 14.29 7.35
CA ILE A 27 0.00 13.78 6.10
C ILE A 27 -1.10 12.78 6.43
N LYS A 28 -2.11 12.75 5.56
CA LYS A 28 -3.20 11.79 5.67
C LYS A 28 -3.55 11.29 4.29
N TRP A 29 -3.93 10.02 4.22
CA TRP A 29 -4.41 9.43 2.98
C TRP A 29 -5.38 8.30 3.25
N LYS A 30 -6.24 8.03 2.27
CA LYS A 30 -7.18 6.91 2.34
C LYS A 30 -6.42 5.60 2.14
N LEU A 31 -6.75 4.56 2.90
CA LEU A 31 -6.21 3.23 2.63
C LEU A 31 -6.58 2.82 1.18
N PRO A 32 -5.60 2.44 0.34
CA PRO A 32 -5.87 2.20 -1.06
C PRO A 32 -6.64 0.89 -1.24
N SER A 33 -7.55 0.89 -2.21
CA SER A 33 -8.32 -0.31 -2.56
C SER A 33 -7.43 -1.32 -3.32
N PRO A 34 -7.75 -2.63 -3.27
CA PRO A 34 -7.07 -3.63 -4.09
C PRO A 34 -7.06 -3.28 -5.59
N GLN A 35 -8.14 -2.69 -6.10
CA GLN A 35 -8.28 -2.28 -7.50
C GLN A 35 -7.28 -1.17 -7.86
N THR A 36 -7.04 -0.22 -6.95
CA THR A 36 -6.11 0.90 -7.15
C THR A 36 -4.64 0.46 -7.00
N SER A 37 -4.32 -0.38 -6.01
CA SER A 37 -2.94 -0.79 -5.74
C SER A 37 -2.41 -1.82 -6.73
N LYS A 38 -3.27 -2.71 -7.23
CA LYS A 38 -2.89 -3.82 -8.12
C LYS A 38 -2.07 -3.42 -9.35
N PRO A 39 -2.50 -2.46 -10.21
CA PRO A 39 -1.75 -2.12 -11.41
C PRO A 39 -0.36 -1.55 -11.08
N LEU A 40 -0.24 -0.79 -10.00
CA LEU A 40 1.02 -0.21 -9.55
C LEU A 40 2.00 -1.27 -9.03
N ILE A 41 1.50 -2.20 -8.21
CA ILE A 41 2.28 -3.32 -7.66
C ILE A 41 2.74 -4.24 -8.79
N LEU A 42 1.87 -4.58 -9.72
CA LEU A 42 2.19 -5.45 -10.85
C LEU A 42 3.29 -4.87 -11.72
N LYS A 43 3.20 -3.57 -12.02
CA LYS A 43 4.21 -2.87 -12.82
C LYS A 43 5.59 -2.91 -12.16
N LYS A 44 5.66 -2.86 -10.83
CA LYS A 44 6.92 -2.67 -10.09
C LYS A 44 7.52 -3.96 -9.52
N PHE A 45 6.69 -4.92 -9.11
CA PHE A 45 7.12 -6.09 -8.33
C PHE A 45 6.70 -7.44 -8.93
N LYS A 46 5.92 -7.44 -10.02
CA LYS A 46 5.35 -8.64 -10.65
C LYS A 46 4.52 -9.47 -9.65
N THR A 47 5.14 -10.46 -8.99
CA THR A 47 4.46 -11.41 -8.09
C THR A 47 5.06 -11.47 -6.69
N ASN A 48 6.28 -10.96 -6.46
CA ASN A 48 6.92 -11.04 -5.16
C ASN A 48 6.79 -9.71 -4.41
N PHE A 49 5.73 -9.59 -3.61
CA PHE A 49 5.46 -8.43 -2.77
C PHE A 49 4.87 -8.83 -1.41
N ASN A 50 5.04 -7.94 -0.43
CA ASN A 50 4.51 -8.06 0.92
C ASN A 50 3.79 -6.76 1.34
N SER A 51 3.14 -6.76 2.51
CA SER A 51 2.38 -5.62 3.04
C SER A 51 3.22 -4.34 3.14
N TYR A 52 4.47 -4.45 3.60
CA TYR A 52 5.39 -3.32 3.69
C TYR A 52 5.68 -2.69 2.33
N MET A 53 5.87 -3.48 1.27
CA MET A 53 6.12 -2.96 -0.07
C MET A 53 4.91 -2.17 -0.61
N ILE A 54 3.70 -2.59 -0.26
CA ILE A 54 2.47 -1.87 -0.61
C ILE A 54 2.43 -0.54 0.15
N PHE A 55 2.64 -0.60 1.47
CA PHE A 55 2.74 0.59 2.32
C PHE A 55 3.78 1.59 1.82
N GLN A 56 4.98 1.11 1.47
CA GLN A 56 6.08 1.96 1.02
C GLN A 56 5.70 2.70 -0.26
N LEU A 57 5.04 2.06 -1.23
CA LEU A 57 4.59 2.74 -2.44
C LEU A 57 3.56 3.83 -2.15
N ASP A 58 2.58 3.50 -1.32
CA ASP A 58 1.49 4.40 -0.96
C ASP A 58 2.01 5.61 -0.19
N CYS A 59 2.72 5.36 0.92
CA CYS A 59 3.34 6.38 1.74
C CYS A 59 4.32 7.27 0.95
N THR A 60 5.14 6.70 0.06
CA THR A 60 6.06 7.49 -0.79
C THR A 60 5.28 8.43 -1.70
N SER A 61 4.18 7.96 -2.30
CA SER A 61 3.35 8.80 -3.17
C SER A 61 2.79 10.00 -2.40
N GLU A 62 2.32 9.78 -1.18
CA GLU A 62 1.70 10.83 -0.37
C GLU A 62 2.71 11.83 0.21
N ILE A 63 3.92 11.36 0.58
CA ILE A 63 5.01 12.27 0.97
C ILE A 63 5.39 13.20 -0.19
N ILE A 64 5.51 12.66 -1.41
CA ILE A 64 5.84 13.45 -2.60
C ILE A 64 4.73 14.47 -2.91
N LYS A 65 3.45 14.05 -2.83
CA LYS A 65 2.29 14.92 -3.04
C LYS A 65 2.20 16.04 -2.02
N SER A 66 2.54 15.75 -0.76
CA SER A 66 2.49 16.73 0.33
C SER A 66 3.42 17.93 0.10
N LYS A 67 4.57 17.74 -0.57
CA LYS A 67 5.61 18.75 -0.82
C LYS A 67 6.23 19.42 0.42
N ILE A 68 5.64 19.27 1.61
CA ILE A 68 6.05 19.95 2.85
C ILE A 68 6.37 18.97 4.00
N PHE A 69 6.11 17.68 3.82
CA PHE A 69 6.22 16.69 4.90
C PHE A 69 7.68 16.38 5.29
N ILE A 70 8.59 16.38 4.32
CA ILE A 70 10.04 16.25 4.51
C ILE A 70 10.77 17.32 3.70
N GLU A 71 11.97 17.71 4.13
CA GLU A 71 12.79 18.74 3.45
C GLU A 71 13.32 18.27 2.10
N ASN A 72 13.78 17.03 2.06
CA ASN A 72 14.43 16.44 0.90
C ASN A 72 13.52 15.36 0.32
N THR A 73 12.89 15.67 -0.81
CA THR A 73 11.98 14.78 -1.52
C THR A 73 12.69 13.80 -2.45
N SER A 74 14.01 13.63 -2.33
CA SER A 74 14.73 12.58 -3.06
C SER A 74 14.10 11.21 -2.77
N GLU A 75 14.15 10.34 -3.77
CA GLU A 75 13.52 9.01 -3.66
C GLU A 75 14.12 8.20 -2.49
N THR A 76 15.42 8.30 -2.27
CA THR A 76 16.12 7.61 -1.18
C THR A 76 15.64 8.09 0.19
N GLU A 77 15.59 9.40 0.42
CA GLU A 77 15.14 9.96 1.70
C GLU A 77 13.65 9.68 1.95
N THR A 78 12.85 9.75 0.90
CA THR A 78 11.41 9.41 0.99
C THR A 78 11.21 7.93 1.38
N ARG A 79 11.99 7.01 0.81
CA ARG A 79 11.94 5.58 1.19
C ARG A 79 12.41 5.34 2.61
N LYS A 80 13.44 6.05 3.09
CA LYS A 80 13.89 5.98 4.49
C LYS A 80 12.80 6.48 5.45
N ALA A 81 12.15 7.59 5.11
CA ALA A 81 11.01 8.10 5.86
C ALA A 81 9.88 7.06 5.92
N ALA A 82 9.49 6.48 4.79
CA ALA A 82 8.47 5.42 4.76
C ALA A 82 8.85 4.21 5.64
N ALA A 83 10.11 3.78 5.65
CA ALA A 83 10.58 2.71 6.53
C ALA A 83 10.45 3.09 8.02
N ALA A 84 10.84 4.31 8.39
CA ALA A 84 10.73 4.81 9.75
C ALA A 84 9.26 4.91 10.20
N ILE A 85 8.37 5.39 9.32
CA ILE A 85 6.92 5.47 9.57
C ILE A 85 6.33 4.07 9.76
N TRP A 86 6.71 3.10 8.93
CA TRP A 86 6.24 1.71 9.09
C TRP A 86 6.65 1.10 10.43
N ASN A 87 7.90 1.34 10.85
CA ASN A 87 8.42 0.82 12.11
C ASN A 87 7.72 1.44 13.33
N SER A 88 7.21 2.66 13.21
CA SER A 88 6.45 3.34 14.26
C SER A 88 4.94 3.28 14.08
N ALA A 89 4.45 2.57 13.05
CA ALA A 89 3.03 2.41 12.80
C ALA A 89 2.38 1.48 13.83
N GLU A 90 1.18 1.84 14.22
CA GLU A 90 0.30 0.98 15.01
C GLU A 90 0.05 -0.35 14.30
N GLU A 91 -0.21 -1.39 15.10
CA GLU A 91 -0.48 -2.72 14.56
C GLU A 91 -1.77 -2.76 13.74
N SER A 92 -2.73 -1.85 14.03
CA SER A 92 -3.94 -1.63 13.24
C SER A 92 -3.62 -1.30 11.78
N VAL A 93 -2.68 -0.37 11.56
CA VAL A 93 -2.21 0.01 10.22
C VAL A 93 -1.55 -1.18 9.53
N LYS A 94 -0.65 -1.90 10.21
CA LYS A 94 0.04 -3.06 9.63
C LYS A 94 -0.94 -4.16 9.25
N THR A 95 -1.96 -4.38 10.07
CA THR A 95 -3.05 -5.34 9.84
C THR A 95 -3.84 -5.00 8.59
N GLU A 96 -4.21 -3.73 8.39
CA GLU A 96 -4.93 -3.31 7.18
C GLU A 96 -4.10 -3.51 5.91
N TYR A 97 -2.80 -3.20 5.93
CA TYR A 97 -1.92 -3.49 4.79
C TYR A 97 -1.66 -4.99 4.58
N HIS A 98 -1.69 -5.78 5.64
CA HIS A 98 -1.67 -7.24 5.53
C HIS A 98 -2.93 -7.76 4.82
N ASN A 99 -4.11 -7.28 5.23
CA ASN A 99 -5.38 -7.64 4.59
C ASN A 99 -5.42 -7.19 3.12
N LEU A 100 -4.92 -5.99 2.81
CA LEU A 100 -4.77 -5.51 1.44
C LEU A 100 -3.86 -6.42 0.61
N ASN A 101 -2.72 -6.84 1.16
CA ASN A 101 -1.81 -7.78 0.52
C ASN A 101 -2.48 -9.13 0.22
N LEU A 102 -3.20 -9.70 1.20
CA LEU A 102 -3.95 -10.95 1.01
C LEU A 102 -5.03 -10.81 -0.06
N ASN A 103 -5.77 -9.70 -0.06
CA ASN A 103 -6.77 -9.41 -1.07
C ASN A 103 -6.13 -9.32 -2.45
N ILE A 104 -5.05 -8.58 -2.61
CA ILE A 104 -4.38 -8.47 -3.92
C ILE A 104 -3.87 -9.84 -4.38
N LYS A 105 -3.31 -10.66 -3.48
CA LYS A 105 -2.88 -12.04 -3.75
C LYS A 105 -4.02 -12.97 -4.18
N SER A 106 -5.16 -12.94 -3.49
CA SER A 106 -6.31 -13.81 -3.81
C SER A 106 -6.85 -13.55 -5.22
N TRP A 107 -6.77 -12.31 -5.70
CA TRP A 107 -7.16 -11.95 -7.06
C TRP A 107 -6.22 -12.54 -8.14
N PHE A 108 -4.96 -12.87 -7.82
CA PHE A 108 -4.07 -13.58 -8.75
C PHE A 108 -4.47 -15.04 -8.93
N VAL A 109 -4.79 -15.72 -7.83
CA VAL A 109 -5.19 -17.13 -7.84
C VAL A 109 -6.50 -17.32 -8.61
N LYS A 110 -7.49 -16.43 -8.39
CA LYS A 110 -8.75 -16.46 -9.14
C LYS A 110 -8.56 -16.29 -10.65
N LYS A 111 -7.60 -15.46 -11.10
CA LYS A 111 -7.34 -15.26 -12.53
C LYS A 111 -6.68 -16.48 -13.20
N GLN A 112 -5.83 -17.24 -12.48
CA GLN A 112 -5.26 -18.49 -13.00
C GLN A 112 -6.34 -19.57 -13.15
N ASN A 113 -7.25 -19.70 -12.19
CA ASN A 113 -8.34 -20.69 -12.28
C ASN A 113 -9.33 -20.39 -13.41
N VAL A 114 -9.65 -19.12 -13.68
CA VAL A 114 -10.50 -18.75 -14.82
C VAL A 114 -9.84 -19.07 -16.15
N VAL A 115 -8.53 -18.82 -16.29
CA VAL A 115 -7.80 -19.17 -17.53
C VAL A 115 -7.78 -20.68 -17.72
N ILE A 116 -7.47 -21.47 -16.68
CA ILE A 116 -7.46 -22.94 -16.77
C ILE A 116 -8.85 -23.47 -17.15
N LEU A 117 -9.92 -23.00 -16.51
CA LEU A 117 -11.29 -23.42 -16.84
C LEU A 117 -11.68 -23.05 -18.29
N SER A 118 -11.25 -21.87 -18.78
CA SER A 118 -11.51 -21.49 -20.17
C SER A 118 -10.73 -22.31 -21.20
N VAL A 119 -9.53 -22.79 -20.86
CA VAL A 119 -8.77 -23.68 -21.76
C VAL A 119 -9.35 -25.09 -21.76
N VAL A 120 -9.78 -25.61 -20.61
CA VAL A 120 -10.39 -26.95 -20.52
C VAL A 120 -11.72 -27.00 -21.29
N SER A 121 -12.59 -25.98 -21.17
CA SER A 121 -13.84 -25.92 -21.95
C SER A 121 -13.64 -25.82 -23.47
N VAL A 122 -12.48 -25.36 -23.96
CA VAL A 122 -12.21 -25.27 -25.40
C VAL A 122 -11.66 -26.58 -25.95
N VAL A 123 -11.00 -27.40 -25.11
CA VAL A 123 -10.46 -28.70 -25.53
C VAL A 123 -11.53 -29.81 -25.51
N ASP A 124 -12.57 -29.68 -24.69
CA ASP A 124 -13.71 -30.62 -24.65
C ASP A 124 -14.78 -30.37 -25.73
N CYS A 125 -14.52 -29.48 -26.70
CA CYS A 125 -15.45 -29.13 -27.79
C CYS A 125 -14.87 -29.37 -29.21
N CYS A 126 -13.83 -30.21 -29.35
CA CYS A 126 -13.33 -30.66 -30.65
C CYS A 126 -13.29 -32.18 -30.75
#